data_AF-A0A959H5A8-F1
#
_entry.id   AF-A0A959H5A8-F1
#
_cell.length_a   1.000
_cell.length_b   1.000
_cell.length_c   1.000
_cell.angle_alpha   90.00
_cell.angle_beta   90.00
_cell.angle_gamma   90.00
#
_symmetry.space_group_name_H-M   'P 1'
#
loop_
_entity.id
_entity.type
_entity.pdbx_description
1 polymer ?
#
loop_
_entity_poly.entity_id
_entity_poly.type
_entity_poly.pdbx_seq_one_letter_code
_entity_poly.pdbx_strand_id
1 'polypeptide(L)'
;MIYFSGHGETEDNVGYWTPANAHPGQEWGYVSTDDIRRRLDAIDSFHTFVIVDACFSGALFATYKSATPGYENKRSRWGLAASHSRERALDGTAGDNSPFAATLLRQLRSSPGHLPVQDLAAAVIRQVEQATEGRQTPVFKPLNVKGDDSGQYVFRLRANEAADWKACQEAGTVAAYRAFVAKYPEGMHAGDARATLAKLEEAAAWAKARGSDTVPSYNAYLGRYPAGPHADEAFQRIRQLEDAAKQPAVPPPVRLNGLAWAAQNLDIDVPDSWCYEGKAANCRKYGRLYTQAAAKKACAALGRGWRLPTDEEWSALRDKYGGMEGAYKALIEGGNSGFAALLGGYRLTDGRFYYLGDNGYYWSATESGSSRAWYYYFYRSGGGELNRYVSNKAVGYSCRCVQGAPSNGTD
;
A
#
# COMPACT_ATOMS: atom_id res chain seq x y z
N MET A 1 6.68 22.03 41.58
CA MET A 1 7.98 21.42 41.95
C MET A 1 8.97 22.56 42.15
N ILE A 2 9.81 22.48 43.17
CA ILE A 2 10.89 23.44 43.44
C ILE A 2 12.21 22.66 43.42
N TYR A 3 13.23 23.19 42.74
CA TYR A 3 14.58 22.66 42.76
C TYR A 3 15.52 23.76 43.25
N PHE A 4 16.28 23.48 44.31
CA PHE A 4 17.33 24.35 44.82
C PHE A 4 18.67 23.64 44.70
N SER A 5 19.69 24.35 44.22
CA SER A 5 21.08 23.89 44.22
C SER A 5 21.98 25.06 44.60
N GLY A 6 22.88 24.83 45.53
CA GLY A 6 23.72 25.89 46.07
C GLY A 6 24.30 25.55 47.44
N HIS A 7 24.84 26.56 48.11
CA HIS A 7 25.42 26.38 49.44
C HIS A 7 24.34 26.27 50.52
N GLY A 8 24.61 25.39 51.48
CA GLY A 8 23.80 25.24 52.68
C GLY A 8 24.71 25.15 53.89
N GLU A 9 24.24 25.70 54.99
CA GLU A 9 24.93 25.69 56.28
C GLU A 9 23.99 25.18 57.38
N THR A 10 24.55 24.78 58.51
CA THR A 10 23.76 24.41 59.69
C THR A 10 24.33 24.98 60.97
N GLU A 11 23.44 25.50 61.82
CA GLU A 11 23.75 26.06 63.14
C GLU A 11 22.59 25.73 64.08
N ASP A 12 22.89 25.30 65.31
CA ASP A 12 21.91 24.90 66.33
C ASP A 12 20.81 23.91 65.86
N ASN A 13 21.17 23.00 64.93
CA ASN A 13 20.27 22.06 64.25
C ASN A 13 19.23 22.70 63.29
N VAL A 14 19.37 23.99 62.99
CA VAL A 14 18.63 24.67 61.92
C VAL A 14 19.47 24.60 60.64
N GLY A 15 18.84 24.22 59.54
CA GLY A 15 19.45 24.28 58.21
C GLY A 15 19.18 25.62 57.55
N TYR A 16 20.14 26.11 56.77
CA TYR A 16 20.08 27.39 56.07
C TYR A 16 20.43 27.22 54.59
N TRP A 17 19.75 27.95 53.72
CA TRP A 17 20.18 28.19 52.35
C TRP A 17 20.93 29.51 52.29
N THR A 18 22.10 29.51 51.65
CA THR A 18 23.02 30.66 51.64
C THR A 18 22.90 31.41 50.30
N PRO A 19 22.31 32.62 50.29
CA PRO A 19 22.29 33.46 49.09
C PRO A 19 23.71 33.85 48.64
N ALA A 20 23.89 34.11 47.34
CA ALA A 20 25.20 34.44 46.78
C ALA A 20 25.84 35.73 47.34
N ASN A 21 25.02 36.64 47.88
CA ASN A 21 25.48 37.88 48.51
C ASN A 21 25.63 37.77 50.03
N ALA A 22 25.45 36.58 50.61
CA ALA A 22 25.59 36.37 52.04
C ALA A 22 27.07 36.22 52.42
N HIS A 23 27.44 36.75 53.59
CA HIS A 23 28.81 36.68 54.09
C HIS A 23 28.95 35.50 55.07
N PRO A 24 30.09 34.78 55.07
CA PRO A 24 30.35 33.72 56.06
C PRO A 24 30.23 34.26 57.49
N GLY A 25 29.49 33.53 58.35
CA GLY A 25 29.28 33.90 59.77
C GLY A 25 28.24 35.00 60.01
N GLN A 26 27.50 35.44 58.98
CA GLN A 26 26.39 36.38 59.12
C GLN A 26 25.05 35.68 58.89
N GLU A 27 24.55 34.99 59.93
CA GLU A 27 23.29 34.22 59.90
C GLU A 27 22.07 35.02 59.39
N TRP A 28 22.00 36.32 59.69
CA TRP A 28 20.91 37.20 59.25
C TRP A 28 20.80 37.32 57.73
N GLY A 29 21.87 37.01 56.99
CA GLY A 29 21.89 36.98 55.53
C GLY A 29 21.44 35.64 54.93
N TYR A 30 21.18 34.62 55.76
CA TYR A 30 20.78 33.28 55.32
C TYR A 30 19.26 33.10 55.33
N VAL A 31 18.77 32.14 54.54
CA VAL A 31 17.36 31.77 54.52
C VAL A 31 17.17 30.48 55.30
N SER A 32 16.53 30.55 56.46
CA SER A 32 16.32 29.36 57.28
C SER A 32 15.33 28.39 56.63
N THR A 33 15.55 27.10 56.89
CA THR A 33 14.62 26.01 56.51
C THR A 33 13.22 26.20 57.10
N ASP A 34 13.10 26.91 58.23
CA ASP A 34 11.81 27.33 58.79
C ASP A 34 11.10 28.39 57.95
N ASP A 35 11.82 29.40 57.44
CA ASP A 35 11.21 30.39 56.53
C ASP A 35 10.77 29.72 55.22
N ILE A 36 11.59 28.80 54.70
CA ILE A 36 11.25 28.00 53.51
C ILE A 36 10.00 27.18 53.77
N ARG A 37 9.92 26.47 54.91
CA ARG A 37 8.75 25.69 55.32
C ARG A 37 7.50 26.56 55.40
N ARG A 38 7.59 27.74 56.02
CA ARG A 38 6.48 28.71 56.11
C ARG A 38 6.00 29.16 54.72
N ARG A 39 6.92 29.42 53.80
CA ARG A 39 6.59 29.78 52.41
C ARG A 39 5.96 28.61 51.65
N LEU A 40 6.49 27.39 51.81
CA LEU A 40 5.91 26.18 51.22
C LEU A 40 4.49 25.92 51.72
N ASP A 41 4.22 26.17 53.01
CA ASP A 41 2.90 26.04 53.62
C ASP A 41 1.87 27.03 53.04
N ALA A 42 2.32 28.20 52.57
CA ALA A 42 1.45 29.20 51.97
C ALA A 42 1.06 28.89 50.50
N ILE A 43 1.71 27.92 49.84
CA ILE A 43 1.44 27.59 48.43
C ILE A 43 0.24 26.63 48.34
N ASP A 44 -0.86 27.05 47.71
CA ASP A 44 -1.95 26.15 47.35
C ASP A 44 -1.57 25.33 46.11
N SER A 45 -1.12 24.11 46.34
CA SER A 45 -0.79 23.13 45.30
C SER A 45 -1.51 21.81 45.55
N PHE A 46 -1.81 21.08 44.47
CA PHE A 46 -2.27 19.70 44.58
C PHE A 46 -1.11 18.80 45.03
N HIS A 47 0.05 18.89 44.35
CA HIS A 47 1.30 18.26 44.79
C HIS A 47 2.42 19.29 45.00
N THR A 48 3.14 19.18 46.12
CA THR A 48 4.42 19.86 46.35
C THR A 48 5.52 18.82 46.35
N PHE A 49 6.52 19.04 45.50
CA PHE A 49 7.76 18.27 45.49
C PHE A 49 8.93 19.25 45.51
N VAL A 50 9.82 19.11 46.49
CA VAL A 50 11.00 19.97 46.68
C VAL A 50 12.27 19.12 46.58
N ILE A 51 13.17 19.52 45.71
CA ILE A 51 14.49 18.89 45.55
C ILE A 51 15.54 19.89 46.03
N VAL A 52 16.46 19.45 46.90
CA VAL A 52 17.48 20.30 47.51
C VAL A 52 18.86 19.67 47.32
N ASP A 53 19.64 20.23 46.41
CA ASP A 53 21.03 19.86 46.12
C ASP A 53 22.00 20.81 46.83
N ALA A 54 22.10 20.66 48.15
CA ALA A 54 22.94 21.48 49.02
C ALA A 54 23.44 20.66 50.22
N CYS A 55 24.48 21.16 50.89
CA CYS A 55 24.94 20.61 52.18
C CYS A 55 23.85 20.74 53.26
N PHE A 56 23.78 19.77 54.17
CA PHE A 56 22.85 19.76 55.32
C PHE A 56 21.35 19.84 54.95
N SER A 57 21.02 19.55 53.69
CA SER A 57 19.70 19.76 53.09
C SER A 57 18.59 18.90 53.70
N GLY A 58 18.95 17.82 54.40
CA GLY A 58 18.02 16.97 55.14
C GLY A 58 17.33 17.64 56.34
N ALA A 59 17.78 18.82 56.79
CA ALA A 59 17.16 19.57 57.90
C ALA A 59 15.72 20.06 57.59
N LEU A 60 15.33 20.08 56.31
CA LEU A 60 13.99 20.48 55.87
C LEU A 60 12.88 19.46 56.21
N PHE A 61 13.23 18.23 56.59
CA PHE A 61 12.28 17.12 56.67
C PHE A 61 11.75 16.82 58.07
N ALA A 62 10.54 16.26 58.12
CA ALA A 62 9.93 15.81 59.37
C ALA A 62 10.70 14.63 60.00
N THR A 63 10.80 14.62 61.33
CA THR A 63 11.57 13.61 62.09
C THR A 63 10.89 12.24 62.17
N TYR A 64 9.57 12.15 61.98
CA TYR A 64 8.78 10.95 62.35
C TYR A 64 7.67 10.49 61.37
N LYS A 65 7.68 10.88 60.09
CA LYS A 65 6.72 10.32 59.11
C LYS A 65 7.38 9.30 58.20
N SER A 66 6.96 8.04 58.31
CA SER A 66 7.34 6.97 57.38
C SER A 66 6.72 7.22 56.00
N ALA A 67 7.46 6.94 54.94
CA ALA A 67 6.92 7.00 53.58
C ALA A 67 6.02 5.79 53.32
N THR A 68 4.70 5.99 53.36
CA THR A 68 3.72 5.01 52.86
C THR A 68 3.50 5.20 51.35
N PRO A 69 3.20 4.12 50.59
CA PRO A 69 2.79 4.25 49.19
C PRO A 69 1.56 5.15 49.08
N GLY A 70 1.66 6.19 48.24
CA GLY A 70 0.59 7.16 48.05
C GLY A 70 -0.17 6.98 46.74
N TYR A 71 -1.37 7.56 46.65
CA TYR A 71 -2.18 7.56 45.42
C TYR A 71 -2.03 8.88 44.65
N GLU A 72 -1.99 8.82 43.30
CA GLU A 72 -1.81 10.01 42.45
C GLU A 72 -2.99 10.99 42.54
N ASN A 73 -4.20 10.50 42.84
CA ASN A 73 -5.41 11.33 42.98
C ASN A 73 -5.55 11.99 44.36
N LYS A 74 -4.54 11.90 45.23
CA LYS A 74 -4.50 12.57 46.53
C LYS A 74 -3.38 13.62 46.58
N ARG A 75 -3.55 14.64 47.42
CA ARG A 75 -2.53 15.69 47.60
C ARG A 75 -1.26 15.12 48.24
N SER A 76 -0.09 15.56 47.78
CA SER A 76 1.20 15.05 48.26
C SER A 76 2.20 16.15 48.61
N ARG A 77 3.05 15.92 49.61
CA ARG A 77 4.11 16.82 50.07
C ARG A 77 5.41 16.04 50.26
N TRP A 78 6.23 15.96 49.22
CA TRP A 78 7.47 15.17 49.21
C TRP A 78 8.71 16.05 49.09
N GLY A 79 9.82 15.58 49.64
CA GLY A 79 11.11 16.22 49.48
C GLY A 79 12.25 15.23 49.28
N LEU A 80 13.21 15.62 48.45
CA LEU A 80 14.42 14.86 48.14
C LEU A 80 15.65 15.76 48.33
N ALA A 81 16.52 15.41 49.27
CA ALA A 81 17.75 16.13 49.57
C ALA A 81 18.97 15.35 49.11
N ALA A 82 20.01 16.05 48.65
CA ALA A 82 21.27 15.46 48.21
C ALA A 82 22.16 14.95 49.36
N SER A 83 21.93 15.40 50.59
CA SER A 83 22.65 14.96 51.80
C SER A 83 21.73 14.95 53.02
N HIS A 84 22.10 14.17 54.05
CA HIS A 84 21.39 14.24 55.33
C HIS A 84 21.75 15.52 56.12
N SER A 85 21.05 15.79 57.23
CA SER A 85 21.18 17.05 58.00
C SER A 85 22.55 17.29 58.68
N ARG A 86 23.51 16.38 58.54
CA ARG A 86 24.83 16.43 59.19
C ARG A 86 25.96 16.05 58.23
N GLU A 87 25.67 16.03 56.93
CA GLU A 87 26.61 15.63 55.88
C GLU A 87 26.69 16.71 54.81
N ARG A 88 27.87 16.83 54.20
CA ARG A 88 28.10 17.73 53.07
C ARG A 88 27.73 17.03 51.77
N ALA A 89 27.05 17.74 50.88
CA ALA A 89 26.86 17.27 49.51
C ALA A 89 28.17 17.40 48.72
N LEU A 90 28.40 16.53 47.74
CA LEU A 90 29.58 16.57 46.89
C LEU A 90 29.28 17.38 45.62
N ASP A 91 30.11 18.36 45.30
CA ASP A 91 29.87 19.29 44.18
C ASP A 91 30.31 18.74 42.80
N GLY A 92 30.93 17.55 42.76
CA GLY A 92 31.47 16.97 41.53
C GLY A 92 32.75 17.67 41.04
N THR A 93 33.12 17.44 39.78
CA THR A 93 34.23 18.13 39.11
C THR A 93 33.75 19.45 38.50
N ALA A 94 34.63 20.46 38.46
CA ALA A 94 34.28 21.77 37.90
C ALA A 94 33.86 21.63 36.42
N GLY A 95 32.63 22.06 36.11
CA GLY A 95 32.03 21.94 34.78
C GLY A 95 31.08 20.74 34.62
N ASP A 96 31.05 19.82 35.57
CA ASP A 96 30.15 18.67 35.60
C ASP A 96 29.02 18.83 36.62
N ASN A 97 28.02 17.94 36.57
CA ASN A 97 26.97 17.87 37.58
C ASN A 97 27.48 17.20 38.86
N SER A 98 26.91 17.58 40.02
CA SER A 98 27.09 16.84 41.28
C SER A 98 26.70 15.36 41.10
N PRO A 99 27.25 14.41 41.89
CA PRO A 99 26.84 13.01 41.82
C PRO A 99 25.32 12.82 41.99
N PHE A 100 24.70 13.66 42.82
CA PHE A 100 23.25 13.73 43.00
C PHE A 100 22.53 14.20 41.73
N ALA A 101 22.87 15.38 41.20
CA ALA A 101 22.23 15.93 40.02
C ALA A 101 22.44 15.06 38.77
N ALA A 102 23.64 14.51 38.59
CA ALA A 102 23.95 13.59 37.49
C ALA A 102 23.05 12.34 37.53
N THR A 103 22.86 11.77 38.73
CA THR A 103 22.02 10.59 38.94
C THR A 103 20.54 10.90 38.75
N LEU A 104 20.07 12.02 39.31
CA LEU A 104 18.70 12.51 39.13
C LEU A 104 18.36 12.69 37.64
N LEU A 105 19.22 13.37 36.89
CA LEU A 105 19.04 13.59 35.46
C LEU A 105 19.03 12.27 34.67
N ARG A 106 19.90 11.33 35.02
CA ARG A 106 19.94 10.00 34.39
C ARG A 106 18.61 9.27 34.56
N GLN A 107 18.08 9.22 35.80
CA GLN A 107 16.81 8.56 36.10
C GLN A 107 15.62 9.22 35.40
N LEU A 108 15.58 10.56 35.35
CA LEU A 108 14.53 11.28 34.63
C LEU A 108 14.58 11.03 33.11
N ARG A 109 15.78 10.90 32.53
CA ARG A 109 15.96 10.67 31.08
C ARG A 109 15.68 9.23 30.65
N SER A 110 15.96 8.24 31.50
CA SER A 110 15.81 6.82 31.17
C SER A 110 14.42 6.24 31.46
N SER A 111 13.50 7.03 32.02
CA SER A 111 12.22 6.53 32.52
C SER A 111 11.12 6.46 31.43
N PRO A 112 10.29 5.39 31.40
CA PRO A 112 9.26 5.17 30.37
C PRO A 112 8.03 6.10 30.44
N GLY A 113 8.09 7.19 31.22
CA GLY A 113 7.12 8.28 31.18
C GLY A 113 5.98 8.23 32.19
N HIS A 114 5.90 7.21 33.04
CA HIS A 114 5.17 7.25 34.31
C HIS A 114 6.16 6.93 35.43
N LEU A 115 6.54 7.94 36.22
CA LEU A 115 7.60 7.83 37.21
C LEU A 115 7.19 8.45 38.55
N PRO A 116 6.69 7.63 39.49
CA PRO A 116 6.41 8.07 40.85
C PRO A 116 7.69 8.56 41.56
N VAL A 117 7.60 9.66 42.33
CA VAL A 117 8.79 10.24 42.99
C VAL A 117 9.43 9.32 44.03
N GLN A 118 8.68 8.37 44.59
CA GLN A 118 9.22 7.35 45.49
C GLN A 118 10.19 6.41 44.74
N ASP A 119 9.82 5.97 43.54
CA ASP A 119 10.66 5.11 42.71
C ASP A 119 11.90 5.85 42.21
N LEU A 120 11.70 7.11 41.78
CA LEU A 120 12.80 8.01 41.43
C LEU A 120 13.76 8.17 42.60
N ALA A 121 13.25 8.52 43.78
CA ALA A 121 14.08 8.74 44.96
C ALA A 121 14.83 7.47 45.39
N ALA A 122 14.16 6.32 45.40
CA ALA A 122 14.79 5.05 45.75
C ALA A 122 15.92 4.70 44.77
N ALA A 123 15.75 4.98 43.48
CA ALA A 123 16.81 4.78 42.49
C ALA A 123 17.97 5.78 42.67
N VAL A 124 17.67 7.05 42.91
CA VAL A 124 18.67 8.10 43.13
C VAL A 124 19.51 7.82 44.38
N ILE A 125 18.87 7.49 45.51
CA ILE A 125 19.56 7.16 46.77
C ILE A 125 20.57 6.04 46.54
N ARG A 126 20.10 4.89 46.03
CA ARG A 126 20.97 3.72 45.78
C ARG A 126 22.15 4.04 44.86
N GLN A 127 21.91 4.79 43.79
CA GLN A 127 22.95 5.06 42.79
C GLN A 127 23.95 6.12 43.25
N VAL A 128 23.53 7.11 44.03
CA VAL A 128 24.46 8.09 44.61
C VAL A 128 25.33 7.44 45.68
N GLU A 129 24.74 6.64 46.57
CA GLU A 129 25.50 5.88 47.58
C GLU A 129 26.55 4.98 46.90
N GLN A 130 26.18 4.28 45.83
CA GLN A 130 27.11 3.45 45.05
C GLN A 130 28.20 4.28 44.35
N ALA A 131 27.82 5.36 43.66
CA ALA A 131 28.75 6.19 42.89
C ALA A 131 29.73 6.99 43.77
N THR A 132 29.38 7.19 45.03
CA THR A 132 30.21 7.94 46.00
C THR A 132 30.85 7.04 47.05
N GLU A 133 30.72 5.71 46.92
CA GLU A 133 31.22 4.73 47.90
C GLU A 133 30.71 5.01 49.33
N GLY A 134 29.46 5.47 49.44
CA GLY A 134 28.82 5.82 50.73
C GLY A 134 29.23 7.17 51.30
N ARG A 135 29.97 8.00 50.56
CA ARG A 135 30.38 9.36 51.01
C ARG A 135 29.28 10.42 50.88
N GLN A 136 28.19 10.11 50.18
CA GLN A 136 27.03 10.98 50.05
C GLN A 136 25.76 10.14 50.16
N THR A 137 24.88 10.50 51.10
CA THR A 137 23.63 9.78 51.36
C THR A 137 22.40 10.68 51.14
N PRO A 138 21.76 10.63 49.97
CA PRO A 138 20.53 11.39 49.73
C PRO A 138 19.38 10.94 50.63
N VAL A 139 18.45 11.85 50.91
CA VAL A 139 17.33 11.59 51.81
C VAL A 139 16.01 11.95 51.14
N PHE A 140 15.05 11.03 51.18
CA PHE A 140 13.69 11.26 50.69
C PHE A 140 12.67 11.10 51.82
N LYS A 141 11.91 12.16 52.11
CA LYS A 141 10.95 12.20 53.23
C LYS A 141 9.75 13.09 52.91
N PRO A 142 8.62 12.90 53.61
CA PRO A 142 7.52 13.87 53.58
C PRO A 142 7.99 15.25 54.09
N LEU A 143 7.50 16.31 53.46
CA LEU A 143 7.72 17.68 53.93
C LEU A 143 6.82 17.95 55.14
N ASN A 144 7.32 18.72 56.11
CA ASN A 144 6.54 19.14 57.27
C ASN A 144 5.68 20.39 56.95
N VAL A 145 4.73 20.26 56.02
CA VAL A 145 3.81 21.34 55.59
C VAL A 145 2.38 20.81 55.52
N LYS A 146 1.37 21.69 55.58
CA LYS A 146 -0.04 21.29 55.57
C LYS A 146 -0.49 20.74 54.21
N GLY A 147 -1.64 20.07 54.25
CA GLY A 147 -2.36 19.61 53.04
C GLY A 147 -1.79 18.37 52.38
N ASP A 148 -0.95 17.60 53.10
CA ASP A 148 -0.57 16.25 52.69
C ASP A 148 -1.71 15.26 53.00
N ASP A 149 -2.16 14.52 51.99
CA ASP A 149 -3.21 13.48 52.10
C ASP A 149 -2.65 12.12 51.67
N SER A 150 -1.39 11.83 52.01
CA SER A 150 -0.69 10.60 51.60
C SER A 150 -0.75 10.35 50.09
N GLY A 151 -0.67 11.41 49.28
CA GLY A 151 -0.65 11.31 47.83
C GLY A 151 0.73 11.01 47.25
N GLN A 152 0.78 10.84 45.93
CA GLN A 152 2.03 10.61 45.20
C GLN A 152 2.23 11.61 44.07
N TYR A 153 3.42 12.24 44.03
CA TYR A 153 3.83 13.03 42.87
C TYR A 153 4.35 12.07 41.78
N VAL A 154 3.90 12.24 40.55
CA VAL A 154 4.32 11.40 39.42
C VAL A 154 4.86 12.29 38.31
N PHE A 155 6.10 12.04 37.88
CA PHE A 155 6.61 12.61 36.65
C PHE A 155 5.97 11.90 35.46
N ARG A 156 5.40 12.70 34.56
CA ARG A 156 4.93 12.23 33.26
C ARG A 156 5.82 12.80 32.17
N LEU A 157 6.27 11.96 31.24
CA LEU A 157 7.02 12.45 30.10
C LEU A 157 6.10 13.39 29.31
N ARG A 158 6.50 14.65 29.18
CA ARG A 158 5.78 15.58 28.31
C ARG A 158 5.95 15.06 26.87
N ALA A 159 4.86 14.63 26.25
CA ALA A 159 4.88 14.19 24.87
C ALA A 159 5.52 15.28 24.00
N ASN A 160 6.61 14.96 23.31
CA ASN A 160 7.31 15.92 22.45
C ASN A 160 6.75 15.82 21.04
N GLU A 161 5.54 16.36 20.86
CA GLU A 161 4.85 16.38 19.56
C GLU A 161 5.75 16.94 18.46
N ALA A 162 6.57 17.96 18.75
CA ALA A 162 7.48 18.56 17.76
C ALA A 162 8.56 17.58 17.27
N ALA A 163 9.15 16.78 18.16
CA ALA A 163 10.13 15.76 17.76
C ALA A 163 9.47 14.62 16.99
N ASP A 164 8.31 14.15 17.44
CA ASP A 164 7.56 13.10 16.76
C ASP A 164 7.02 13.55 15.40
N TRP A 165 6.65 14.82 15.28
CA TRP A 165 6.24 15.42 14.02
C TRP A 165 7.39 15.46 13.02
N LYS A 166 8.58 15.90 13.46
CA LYS A 166 9.78 15.87 12.63
C LYS A 166 10.12 14.46 12.17
N ALA A 167 10.11 13.48 13.07
CA ALA A 167 10.37 12.08 12.72
C ALA A 167 9.32 11.52 11.74
N CYS A 168 8.05 11.91 11.90
CA CYS A 168 6.98 11.54 10.99
C CYS A 168 7.21 12.12 9.58
N GLN A 169 7.63 13.38 9.47
CA GLN A 169 7.95 14.03 8.21
C GLN A 169 9.17 13.39 7.53
N GLU A 170 10.22 13.08 8.29
CA GLU A 170 11.43 12.41 7.78
C GLU A 170 11.13 11.01 7.24
N ALA A 171 10.23 10.26 7.89
CA ALA A 171 9.83 8.95 7.42
C ALA A 171 8.98 9.02 6.13
N GLY A 172 8.09 10.01 6.00
CA GLY A 172 7.33 10.24 4.76
C GLY A 172 6.37 9.11 4.36
N THR A 173 6.03 8.18 5.27
CA THR A 173 5.22 7.00 4.95
C THR A 173 3.82 7.04 5.54
N VAL A 174 2.87 6.33 4.91
CA VAL A 174 1.49 6.14 5.43
C VAL A 174 1.51 5.63 6.87
N ALA A 175 2.41 4.68 7.20
CA ALA A 175 2.50 4.11 8.54
C ALA A 175 2.92 5.15 9.59
N ALA A 176 3.92 5.99 9.27
CA ALA A 176 4.39 7.05 10.17
C ALA A 176 3.28 8.08 10.45
N TYR A 177 2.63 8.58 9.39
CA TYR A 177 1.54 9.56 9.54
C TYR A 177 0.32 8.99 10.25
N ARG A 178 -0.05 7.72 10.01
CA ARG A 178 -1.15 7.08 10.73
C ARG A 178 -0.84 6.91 12.22
N ALA A 179 0.40 6.52 12.56
CA ALA A 179 0.85 6.43 13.95
C ALA A 179 0.85 7.79 14.65
N PHE A 180 1.32 8.85 13.96
CA PHE A 180 1.32 10.21 14.48
C PHE A 180 -0.10 10.71 14.78
N VAL A 181 -1.04 10.58 13.83
CA VAL A 181 -2.44 10.99 14.02
C VAL A 181 -3.13 10.21 15.14
N ALA A 182 -2.82 8.92 15.30
CA ALA A 182 -3.35 8.12 16.40
C ALA A 182 -2.81 8.54 17.78
N LYS A 183 -1.52 8.94 17.83
CA LYS A 183 -0.86 9.40 19.06
C LYS A 183 -1.25 10.83 19.44
N TYR A 184 -1.50 11.69 18.45
CA TYR A 184 -1.81 13.11 18.60
C TYR A 184 -3.09 13.50 17.85
N PRO A 185 -4.27 12.99 18.23
CA PRO A 185 -5.52 13.22 17.49
C PRO A 185 -5.94 14.70 17.46
N GLU A 186 -5.62 15.44 18.54
CA GLU A 186 -5.89 16.88 18.71
C GLU A 186 -4.58 17.70 18.83
N GLY A 187 -3.45 17.12 18.40
CA GLY A 187 -2.15 17.80 18.40
C GLY A 187 -2.11 19.01 17.46
N MET A 188 -1.16 19.91 17.70
CA MET A 188 -0.90 21.09 16.87
C MET A 188 -0.71 20.72 15.37
N HIS A 189 -0.10 19.59 15.08
CA HIS A 189 0.17 19.13 13.71
C HIS A 189 -0.84 18.10 13.19
N ALA A 190 -1.90 17.79 13.95
CA ALA A 190 -2.85 16.74 13.60
C ALA A 190 -3.59 17.00 12.28
N GLY A 191 -3.90 18.28 11.99
CA GLY A 191 -4.52 18.69 10.72
C GLY A 191 -3.62 18.42 9.52
N ASP A 192 -2.37 18.89 9.57
CA ASP A 192 -1.37 18.72 8.51
C ASP A 192 -1.01 17.24 8.31
N ALA A 193 -0.91 16.49 9.40
CA ALA A 193 -0.64 15.05 9.37
C ALA A 193 -1.76 14.29 8.65
N ARG A 194 -3.03 14.61 8.95
CA ARG A 194 -4.20 14.00 8.27
C ARG A 194 -4.25 14.34 6.79
N ALA A 195 -3.97 15.60 6.43
CA ALA A 195 -3.94 16.02 5.04
C ALA A 195 -2.85 15.30 4.23
N THR A 196 -1.66 15.17 4.82
CA THR A 196 -0.54 14.43 4.19
C THR A 196 -0.83 12.93 4.10
N LEU A 197 -1.40 12.33 5.17
CA LEU A 197 -1.82 10.93 5.17
C LEU A 197 -2.81 10.64 4.04
N ALA A 198 -3.83 11.48 3.85
CA ALA A 198 -4.82 11.30 2.79
C ALA A 198 -4.18 11.29 1.39
N LYS A 199 -3.20 12.18 1.13
CA LYS A 199 -2.45 12.21 -0.13
C LYS A 199 -1.62 10.95 -0.34
N LEU A 200 -0.91 10.48 0.69
CA LEU A 200 -0.08 9.28 0.62
C LEU A 200 -0.92 8.01 0.40
N GLU A 201 -2.07 7.91 1.09
CA GLU A 201 -2.98 6.77 0.91
C GLU A 201 -3.59 6.72 -0.48
N GLU A 202 -3.97 7.87 -1.04
CA GLU A 202 -4.49 7.97 -2.40
C GLU A 202 -3.43 7.56 -3.42
N ALA A 203 -2.22 8.11 -3.33
CA ALA A 203 -1.11 7.76 -4.22
C ALA A 203 -0.78 6.25 -4.16
N ALA A 204 -0.82 5.65 -2.98
CA ALA A 204 -0.63 4.21 -2.81
C ALA A 204 -1.76 3.38 -3.45
N ALA A 205 -3.00 3.83 -3.34
CA ALA A 205 -4.15 3.19 -3.99
C ALA A 205 -4.04 3.28 -5.52
N TRP A 206 -3.62 4.42 -6.05
CA TRP A 206 -3.38 4.60 -7.48
C TRP A 206 -2.25 3.70 -7.99
N ALA A 207 -1.11 3.65 -7.29
CA ALA A 207 0.01 2.78 -7.64
C ALA A 207 -0.41 1.30 -7.68
N LYS A 208 -1.24 0.86 -6.73
CA LYS A 208 -1.81 -0.50 -6.72
C LYS A 208 -2.73 -0.74 -7.93
N ALA A 209 -3.59 0.21 -8.27
CA ALA A 209 -4.48 0.10 -9.42
C ALA A 209 -3.69 -0.01 -10.73
N ARG A 210 -2.67 0.84 -10.92
CA ARG A 210 -1.76 0.78 -12.06
C ARG A 210 -0.92 -0.49 -12.12
N GLY A 211 -0.48 -1.02 -10.97
CA GLY A 211 0.31 -2.25 -10.93
C GLY A 211 -0.50 -3.49 -11.32
N SER A 212 -1.81 -3.49 -11.06
CA SER A 212 -2.70 -4.59 -11.47
C SER A 212 -3.22 -4.42 -12.91
N ASP A 213 -3.43 -3.17 -13.36
CA ASP A 213 -3.91 -2.81 -14.70
C ASP A 213 -5.17 -3.58 -15.16
N THR A 214 -6.18 -3.64 -14.27
CA THR A 214 -7.45 -4.31 -14.55
C THR A 214 -8.63 -3.37 -14.32
N VAL A 215 -9.75 -3.61 -15.01
CA VAL A 215 -11.00 -2.85 -14.78
C VAL A 215 -11.42 -2.87 -13.29
N PRO A 216 -11.44 -4.02 -12.59
CA PRO A 216 -11.75 -4.04 -11.15
C PRO A 216 -10.79 -3.21 -10.29
N SER A 217 -9.49 -3.19 -10.59
CA SER A 217 -8.52 -2.43 -9.80
C SER A 217 -8.70 -0.92 -9.96
N TYR A 218 -9.03 -0.44 -11.17
CA TYR A 218 -9.36 0.97 -11.42
C TYR A 218 -10.71 1.36 -10.81
N ASN A 219 -11.72 0.49 -10.89
CA ASN A 219 -13.01 0.73 -10.22
C ASN A 219 -12.88 0.80 -8.70
N ALA A 220 -12.02 -0.02 -8.09
CA ALA A 220 -11.75 0.04 -6.66
C ALA A 220 -11.09 1.38 -6.24
N TYR A 221 -10.16 1.89 -7.05
CA TYR A 221 -9.58 3.22 -6.85
C TYR A 221 -10.65 4.33 -6.96
N LEU A 222 -11.45 4.32 -8.03
CA LEU A 222 -12.52 5.31 -8.25
C LEU A 222 -13.62 5.26 -7.18
N GLY A 223 -13.91 4.08 -6.62
CA GLY A 223 -14.87 3.93 -5.53
C GLY A 223 -14.42 4.62 -4.23
N ARG A 224 -13.11 4.71 -4.00
CA ARG A 224 -12.53 5.40 -2.82
C ARG A 224 -12.19 6.87 -3.11
N TYR A 225 -11.83 7.19 -4.34
CA TYR A 225 -11.38 8.52 -4.78
C TYR A 225 -12.08 8.98 -6.07
N PRO A 226 -13.41 9.18 -6.06
CA PRO A 226 -14.19 9.46 -7.27
C PRO A 226 -13.83 10.81 -7.94
N ALA A 227 -13.36 11.78 -7.15
CA ALA A 227 -12.83 13.06 -7.62
C ALA A 227 -11.33 13.20 -7.28
N GLY A 228 -10.61 12.07 -7.18
CA GLY A 228 -9.18 12.04 -6.94
C GLY A 228 -8.37 12.54 -8.14
N PRO A 229 -7.07 12.86 -7.94
CA PRO A 229 -6.21 13.42 -8.98
C PRO A 229 -6.09 12.52 -10.22
N HIS A 230 -6.22 11.19 -10.06
CA HIS A 230 -6.13 10.22 -11.16
C HIS A 230 -7.49 9.66 -11.62
N ALA A 231 -8.61 10.31 -11.28
CA ALA A 231 -9.93 9.81 -11.64
C ALA A 231 -10.12 9.73 -13.18
N ASP A 232 -9.75 10.79 -13.90
CA ASP A 232 -9.87 10.83 -15.37
C ASP A 232 -8.98 9.78 -16.04
N GLU A 233 -7.73 9.63 -15.56
CA GLU A 233 -6.81 8.60 -16.04
C GLU A 233 -7.38 7.19 -15.84
N ALA A 234 -7.97 6.92 -14.67
CA ALA A 234 -8.59 5.64 -14.37
C ALA A 234 -9.77 5.35 -15.32
N PHE A 235 -10.66 6.33 -15.56
CA PHE A 235 -11.78 6.19 -16.48
C PHE A 235 -11.32 5.93 -17.91
N GLN A 236 -10.31 6.66 -18.40
CA GLN A 236 -9.75 6.44 -19.73
C GLN A 236 -9.17 5.03 -19.85
N ARG A 237 -8.44 4.57 -18.82
CA ARG A 237 -7.83 3.23 -18.86
C ARG A 237 -8.88 2.12 -18.83
N ILE A 238 -9.95 2.26 -18.05
CA ILE A 238 -11.08 1.32 -18.07
C ILE A 238 -11.64 1.17 -19.48
N ARG A 239 -11.94 2.28 -20.17
CA ARG A 239 -12.46 2.23 -21.55
C ARG A 239 -11.53 1.49 -22.50
N GLN A 240 -10.22 1.77 -22.41
CA GLN A 240 -9.22 1.08 -23.23
C GLN A 240 -9.20 -0.43 -22.99
N LEU A 241 -9.26 -0.85 -21.72
CA LEU A 241 -9.26 -2.27 -21.35
C LEU A 241 -10.55 -2.97 -21.81
N GLU A 242 -11.70 -2.30 -21.67
CA GLU A 242 -12.99 -2.82 -22.13
C GLU A 242 -13.06 -2.94 -23.65
N ASP A 243 -12.53 -1.95 -24.38
CA ASP A 243 -12.51 -1.98 -25.85
C ASP A 243 -11.52 -3.02 -26.37
N ALA A 244 -10.39 -3.23 -25.71
CA ALA A 244 -9.47 -4.33 -26.00
C ALA A 244 -10.14 -5.70 -25.77
N ALA A 245 -10.95 -5.84 -24.71
CA ALA A 245 -11.68 -7.08 -24.43
C ALA A 245 -12.82 -7.37 -25.43
N LYS A 246 -13.33 -6.34 -26.13
CA LYS A 246 -14.34 -6.49 -27.19
C LYS A 246 -13.74 -6.88 -28.55
N GLN A 247 -12.43 -6.71 -28.76
CA GLN A 247 -11.80 -7.17 -29.99
C GLN A 247 -11.74 -8.71 -29.99
N PRO A 248 -12.23 -9.40 -31.03
CA PRO A 248 -12.17 -10.85 -31.08
C PRO A 248 -10.70 -11.28 -31.06
N ALA A 249 -10.35 -12.16 -30.14
CA ALA A 249 -9.04 -12.79 -30.07
C ALA A 249 -8.84 -13.66 -31.32
N VAL A 250 -8.35 -13.07 -32.41
CA VAL A 250 -7.92 -13.84 -33.59
C VAL A 250 -6.69 -14.63 -33.15
N PRO A 251 -6.71 -15.97 -33.21
CA PRO A 251 -5.52 -16.75 -32.90
C PRO A 251 -4.38 -16.36 -33.85
N PRO A 252 -3.11 -16.50 -33.44
CA PRO A 252 -1.97 -16.21 -34.29
C PRO A 252 -2.14 -16.90 -35.66
N PRO A 253 -2.00 -16.17 -36.77
CA PRO A 253 -2.25 -16.74 -38.08
C PRO A 253 -1.16 -17.75 -38.47
N VAL A 254 -1.55 -18.76 -39.25
CA VAL A 254 -0.63 -19.75 -39.79
C VAL A 254 -0.05 -19.25 -41.12
N ARG A 255 1.27 -19.30 -41.28
CA ARG A 255 1.93 -18.87 -42.52
C ARG A 255 1.96 -20.01 -43.53
N LEU A 256 1.17 -19.90 -44.60
CA LEU A 256 1.07 -20.90 -45.66
C LEU A 256 1.21 -20.22 -47.02
N ASN A 257 2.18 -20.71 -47.80
CA ASN A 257 2.44 -20.25 -49.16
C ASN A 257 2.68 -18.72 -49.26
N GLY A 258 3.49 -18.17 -48.36
CA GLY A 258 3.80 -16.73 -48.29
C GLY A 258 2.74 -15.85 -47.63
N LEU A 259 1.52 -16.37 -47.41
CA LEU A 259 0.40 -15.63 -46.82
C LEU A 259 0.19 -16.02 -45.35
N ALA A 260 -0.27 -15.06 -44.55
CA ALA A 260 -0.77 -15.32 -43.20
C ALA A 260 -2.27 -15.67 -43.28
N TRP A 261 -2.63 -16.92 -42.97
CA TRP A 261 -4.01 -17.41 -42.96
C TRP A 261 -4.57 -17.39 -41.54
N ALA A 262 -5.83 -16.98 -41.39
CA ALA A 262 -6.52 -17.10 -40.12
C ALA A 262 -6.53 -18.56 -39.63
N ALA A 263 -6.09 -18.80 -38.40
CA ALA A 263 -5.98 -20.14 -37.82
C ALA A 263 -7.32 -20.71 -37.31
N GLN A 264 -8.39 -19.91 -37.34
CA GLN A 264 -9.76 -20.35 -37.10
C GLN A 264 -10.72 -19.79 -38.15
N ASN A 265 -11.87 -20.45 -38.30
CA ASN A 265 -12.96 -19.91 -39.11
C ASN A 265 -13.46 -18.62 -38.47
N LEU A 266 -13.78 -17.62 -39.29
CA LEU A 266 -14.17 -16.31 -38.78
C LEU A 266 -15.51 -16.36 -38.03
N ASP A 267 -15.59 -15.67 -36.90
CA ASP A 267 -16.82 -15.43 -36.12
C ASP A 267 -16.99 -13.94 -35.83
N ILE A 268 -17.05 -13.14 -36.90
CA ILE A 268 -17.41 -11.72 -36.84
C ILE A 268 -18.87 -11.58 -37.25
N ASP A 269 -19.67 -10.99 -36.38
CA ASP A 269 -21.07 -10.69 -36.66
C ASP A 269 -21.21 -9.52 -37.62
N VAL A 270 -21.72 -9.79 -38.81
CA VAL A 270 -22.09 -8.79 -39.82
C VAL A 270 -23.45 -9.15 -40.44
N PRO A 271 -24.16 -8.20 -41.06
CA PRO A 271 -25.33 -8.51 -41.86
C PRO A 271 -25.05 -9.61 -42.89
N ASP A 272 -26.03 -10.50 -43.10
CA ASP A 272 -25.92 -11.68 -43.96
C ASP A 272 -24.86 -12.71 -43.51
N SER A 273 -24.75 -12.86 -42.18
CA SER A 273 -24.00 -13.93 -41.52
C SER A 273 -24.85 -14.67 -40.48
N TRP A 274 -24.58 -15.95 -40.26
CA TRP A 274 -25.37 -16.80 -39.36
C TRP A 274 -24.51 -17.80 -38.61
N CYS A 275 -24.87 -18.07 -37.35
CA CYS A 275 -24.47 -19.32 -36.71
C CYS A 275 -25.23 -20.48 -37.35
N TYR A 276 -24.59 -21.64 -37.47
CA TYR A 276 -25.28 -22.86 -37.89
C TYR A 276 -26.46 -23.13 -36.94
N GLU A 277 -27.68 -23.28 -37.49
CA GLU A 277 -28.94 -23.38 -36.74
C GLU A 277 -29.24 -22.22 -35.76
N GLY A 278 -28.58 -21.07 -35.93
CA GLY A 278 -28.72 -19.94 -35.00
C GLY A 278 -28.09 -20.18 -33.61
N LYS A 279 -27.31 -21.26 -33.44
CA LYS A 279 -26.73 -21.62 -32.13
C LYS A 279 -25.36 -20.96 -31.95
N ALA A 280 -25.22 -20.09 -30.94
CA ALA A 280 -23.96 -19.41 -30.63
C ALA A 280 -22.79 -20.38 -30.35
N ALA A 281 -23.07 -21.56 -29.79
CA ALA A 281 -22.05 -22.60 -29.60
C ALA A 281 -21.46 -23.10 -30.93
N ASN A 282 -22.25 -23.14 -32.00
CA ASN A 282 -21.77 -23.51 -33.33
C ASN A 282 -20.91 -22.42 -33.94
N CYS A 283 -21.22 -21.13 -33.73
CA CYS A 283 -20.33 -20.03 -34.10
C CYS A 283 -18.96 -20.15 -33.43
N ARG A 284 -18.94 -20.35 -32.10
CA ARG A 284 -17.68 -20.53 -31.35
C ARG A 284 -16.83 -21.70 -31.82
N LYS A 285 -17.47 -22.79 -32.26
CA LYS A 285 -16.76 -23.99 -32.71
C LYS A 285 -16.37 -23.92 -34.18
N TYR A 286 -17.32 -23.62 -35.08
CA TYR A 286 -17.17 -23.76 -36.53
C TYR A 286 -17.02 -22.42 -37.27
N GLY A 287 -17.11 -21.30 -36.56
CA GLY A 287 -17.27 -19.97 -37.16
C GLY A 287 -18.68 -19.71 -37.66
N ARG A 288 -18.87 -18.52 -38.22
CA ARG A 288 -20.11 -18.12 -38.90
C ARG A 288 -20.13 -18.57 -40.35
N LEU A 289 -21.34 -18.69 -40.86
CA LEU A 289 -21.63 -18.86 -42.28
C LEU A 289 -22.01 -17.52 -42.88
N TYR A 290 -21.37 -17.15 -43.98
CA TYR A 290 -21.49 -15.83 -44.61
C TYR A 290 -21.95 -15.97 -46.04
N THR A 291 -22.73 -15.01 -46.54
CA THR A 291 -22.77 -14.75 -47.99
C THR A 291 -21.38 -14.31 -48.47
N GLN A 292 -21.09 -14.41 -49.76
CA GLN A 292 -19.75 -14.06 -50.26
C GLN A 292 -19.39 -12.59 -50.02
N ALA A 293 -20.38 -11.69 -50.13
CA ALA A 293 -20.19 -10.27 -49.82
C ALA A 293 -19.96 -10.03 -48.32
N ALA A 294 -20.69 -10.73 -47.45
CA ALA A 294 -20.49 -10.67 -46.00
C ALA A 294 -19.11 -11.22 -45.60
N ALA A 295 -18.64 -12.28 -46.24
CA ALA A 295 -17.31 -12.86 -46.01
C ALA A 295 -16.19 -11.86 -46.33
N LYS A 296 -16.29 -11.12 -47.45
CA LYS A 296 -15.35 -10.04 -47.81
C LYS A 296 -15.32 -8.94 -46.74
N LYS A 297 -16.50 -8.48 -46.29
CA LYS A 297 -16.62 -7.45 -45.23
C LYS A 297 -16.05 -7.93 -43.90
N ALA A 298 -16.39 -9.15 -43.50
CA ALA A 298 -15.96 -9.74 -42.25
C ALA A 298 -14.43 -9.90 -42.22
N CYS A 299 -13.81 -10.36 -43.32
CA CYS A 299 -12.34 -10.41 -43.39
C CYS A 299 -11.69 -9.02 -43.32
N ALA A 300 -12.26 -7.99 -43.95
CA ALA A 300 -11.73 -6.63 -43.86
C ALA A 300 -11.84 -6.04 -42.44
N ALA A 301 -12.81 -6.50 -41.64
CA ALA A 301 -13.01 -6.06 -40.26
C ALA A 301 -11.90 -6.54 -39.30
N LEU A 302 -11.07 -7.51 -39.70
CA LEU A 302 -9.89 -7.95 -38.95
C LEU A 302 -8.76 -6.89 -38.92
N GLY A 303 -8.88 -5.82 -39.71
CA GLY A 303 -7.91 -4.74 -39.78
C GLY A 303 -7.15 -4.69 -41.10
N ARG A 304 -6.21 -3.74 -41.19
CA ARG A 304 -5.55 -3.39 -42.46
C ARG A 304 -4.85 -4.59 -43.11
N GLY A 305 -5.20 -4.86 -44.37
CA GLY A 305 -4.57 -5.90 -45.20
C GLY A 305 -5.19 -7.29 -45.09
N TRP A 306 -6.13 -7.51 -44.17
CA TRP A 306 -6.91 -8.75 -44.14
C TRP A 306 -7.98 -8.74 -45.22
N ARG A 307 -8.11 -9.86 -45.92
CA ARG A 307 -9.10 -10.05 -46.99
C ARG A 307 -9.50 -11.51 -47.13
N LEU A 308 -10.57 -11.75 -47.87
CA LEU A 308 -10.93 -13.08 -48.30
C LEU A 308 -9.91 -13.56 -49.36
N PRO A 309 -9.44 -14.82 -49.31
CA PRO A 309 -8.46 -15.38 -50.25
C PRO A 309 -9.06 -15.51 -51.65
N THR A 310 -8.22 -15.35 -52.67
CA THR A 310 -8.62 -15.56 -54.07
C THR A 310 -8.58 -17.04 -54.42
N ASP A 311 -9.14 -17.39 -55.58
CA ASP A 311 -9.12 -18.74 -56.12
C ASP A 311 -7.69 -19.21 -56.43
N GLU A 312 -6.84 -18.31 -56.91
CA GLU A 312 -5.44 -18.59 -57.21
C GLU A 312 -4.67 -18.95 -55.93
N GLU A 313 -4.93 -18.25 -54.82
CA GLU A 313 -4.29 -18.50 -53.53
C GLU A 313 -4.70 -19.84 -52.93
N TRP A 314 -5.99 -20.17 -53.01
CA TRP A 314 -6.48 -21.48 -52.60
C TRP A 314 -5.95 -22.61 -53.51
N SER A 315 -5.87 -22.38 -54.83
CA SER A 315 -5.34 -23.38 -55.76
C SER A 315 -3.86 -23.64 -55.47
N ALA A 316 -3.06 -22.59 -55.31
CA ALA A 316 -1.65 -22.72 -54.98
C ALA A 316 -1.44 -23.43 -53.63
N LEU A 317 -2.31 -23.18 -52.64
CA LEU A 317 -2.30 -23.90 -51.37
C LEU A 317 -2.61 -25.40 -51.57
N ARG A 318 -3.63 -25.73 -52.36
CA ARG A 318 -3.98 -27.13 -52.67
C ARG A 318 -2.83 -27.83 -53.40
N ASP A 319 -2.25 -27.19 -54.40
CA ASP A 319 -1.19 -27.78 -55.22
C ASP A 319 0.09 -28.01 -54.39
N LYS A 320 0.43 -27.08 -53.49
CA LYS A 320 1.54 -27.22 -52.53
C LYS A 320 1.43 -28.48 -51.66
N TYR A 321 0.21 -28.87 -51.29
CA TYR A 321 -0.03 -30.03 -50.42
C TYR A 321 -0.36 -31.31 -51.20
N GLY A 322 -0.06 -31.38 -52.49
CA GLY A 322 -0.19 -32.61 -53.28
C GLY A 322 -1.58 -32.80 -53.91
N GLY A 323 -2.22 -31.71 -54.33
CA GLY A 323 -3.49 -31.76 -55.06
C GLY A 323 -4.68 -32.05 -54.14
N MET A 324 -5.79 -32.56 -54.71
CA MET A 324 -7.07 -32.68 -54.00
C MET A 324 -6.99 -33.55 -52.73
N GLU A 325 -6.43 -34.76 -52.84
CA GLU A 325 -6.34 -35.71 -51.72
C GLU A 325 -5.30 -35.28 -50.68
N GLY A 326 -4.11 -34.88 -51.13
CA GLY A 326 -3.02 -34.47 -50.24
C GLY A 326 -3.37 -33.21 -49.45
N ALA A 327 -3.97 -32.22 -50.12
CA ALA A 327 -4.38 -30.98 -49.46
C ALA A 327 -5.48 -31.20 -48.44
N TYR A 328 -6.43 -32.10 -48.70
CA TYR A 328 -7.44 -32.46 -47.69
C TYR A 328 -6.78 -32.97 -46.41
N LYS A 329 -5.89 -33.98 -46.52
CA LYS A 329 -5.21 -34.60 -45.38
C LYS A 329 -4.34 -33.59 -44.61
N ALA A 330 -3.67 -32.68 -45.33
CA ALA A 330 -2.79 -31.69 -44.72
C ALA A 330 -3.55 -30.55 -44.03
N LEU A 331 -4.65 -30.08 -44.62
CA LEU A 331 -5.34 -28.86 -44.21
C LEU A 331 -6.49 -29.09 -43.23
N ILE A 332 -7.04 -30.30 -43.13
CA ILE A 332 -8.11 -30.62 -42.16
C ILE A 332 -7.62 -30.52 -40.70
N GLU A 333 -8.54 -30.41 -39.74
CA GLU A 333 -8.23 -30.54 -38.31
C GLU A 333 -7.43 -31.83 -38.03
N GLY A 334 -6.28 -31.69 -37.36
CA GLY A 334 -5.32 -32.79 -37.12
C GLY A 334 -4.30 -33.02 -38.24
N GLY A 335 -4.43 -32.31 -39.37
CA GLY A 335 -3.44 -32.32 -40.45
C GLY A 335 -2.15 -31.58 -40.10
N ASN A 336 -1.09 -31.81 -40.90
CA ASN A 336 0.27 -31.31 -40.62
C ASN A 336 0.54 -29.86 -41.06
N SER A 337 -0.43 -29.16 -41.67
CA SER A 337 -0.26 -27.77 -42.11
C SER A 337 -0.47 -26.73 -41.01
N GLY A 338 -1.18 -27.08 -39.94
CA GLY A 338 -1.68 -26.12 -38.95
C GLY A 338 -2.87 -25.26 -39.43
N PHE A 339 -3.40 -25.50 -40.63
CA PHE A 339 -4.60 -24.82 -41.13
C PHE A 339 -5.86 -25.18 -40.33
N ALA A 340 -5.99 -26.46 -39.97
CA ALA A 340 -7.09 -27.01 -39.17
C ALA A 340 -8.48 -26.59 -39.68
N ALA A 341 -8.78 -26.90 -40.95
CA ALA A 341 -10.10 -26.67 -41.53
C ALA A 341 -11.16 -27.45 -40.75
N LEU A 342 -12.24 -26.76 -40.41
CA LEU A 342 -13.39 -27.33 -39.72
C LEU A 342 -14.53 -27.60 -40.70
N LEU A 343 -15.26 -28.69 -40.50
CA LEU A 343 -16.36 -29.11 -41.36
C LEU A 343 -17.66 -28.45 -40.91
N GLY A 344 -17.76 -27.14 -41.14
CA GLY A 344 -18.85 -26.29 -40.64
C GLY A 344 -20.19 -26.39 -41.39
N GLY A 345 -20.28 -27.22 -42.45
CA GLY A 345 -21.47 -27.29 -43.29
C GLY A 345 -21.78 -25.97 -44.02
N TYR A 346 -23.03 -25.80 -44.42
CA TYR A 346 -23.50 -24.57 -45.08
C TYR A 346 -24.97 -24.24 -44.81
N ARG A 347 -25.39 -23.03 -45.23
CA ARG A 347 -26.77 -22.54 -45.17
C ARG A 347 -27.28 -22.18 -46.57
N LEU A 348 -28.40 -22.75 -47.01
CA LEU A 348 -29.07 -22.37 -48.25
C LEU A 348 -29.73 -20.99 -48.16
N THR A 349 -30.12 -20.44 -49.31
CA THR A 349 -30.81 -19.14 -49.41
C THR A 349 -32.18 -19.14 -48.74
N ASP A 350 -32.83 -20.31 -48.63
CA ASP A 350 -34.09 -20.50 -47.90
C ASP A 350 -33.90 -20.66 -46.38
N GLY A 351 -32.65 -20.69 -45.92
CA GLY A 351 -32.28 -20.77 -44.51
C GLY A 351 -32.10 -22.15 -43.92
N ARG A 352 -32.26 -23.22 -44.70
CA ARG A 352 -31.93 -24.58 -44.25
C ARG A 352 -30.42 -24.79 -44.16
N PHE A 353 -29.99 -25.62 -43.21
CA PHE A 353 -28.59 -25.93 -42.97
C PHE A 353 -28.28 -27.39 -43.29
N TYR A 354 -27.07 -27.69 -43.79
CA TYR A 354 -26.68 -29.03 -44.22
C TYR A 354 -25.22 -29.37 -43.86
N TYR A 355 -24.94 -30.67 -43.69
CA TYR A 355 -23.61 -31.28 -43.60
C TYR A 355 -22.66 -30.77 -42.50
N LEU A 356 -23.20 -30.35 -41.34
CA LEU A 356 -22.36 -30.01 -40.19
C LEU A 356 -21.56 -31.23 -39.73
N GLY A 357 -20.25 -31.09 -39.58
CA GLY A 357 -19.34 -32.17 -39.19
C GLY A 357 -18.97 -33.14 -40.31
N ASP A 358 -19.70 -33.11 -41.43
CA ASP A 358 -19.48 -34.00 -42.56
C ASP A 358 -18.62 -33.34 -43.64
N ASN A 359 -18.88 -32.07 -43.98
CA ASN A 359 -18.15 -31.36 -45.03
C ASN A 359 -17.86 -29.89 -44.68
N GLY A 360 -16.81 -29.34 -45.29
CA GLY A 360 -16.38 -27.95 -45.11
C GLY A 360 -16.55 -27.14 -46.39
N TYR A 361 -17.07 -25.91 -46.27
CA TYR A 361 -17.33 -25.02 -47.40
C TYR A 361 -16.72 -23.66 -47.13
N TYR A 362 -15.83 -23.21 -47.99
CA TYR A 362 -15.04 -22.00 -47.79
C TYR A 362 -15.11 -21.07 -48.99
N TRP A 363 -15.53 -19.83 -48.78
CA TRP A 363 -15.59 -18.85 -49.87
C TRP A 363 -14.20 -18.46 -50.40
N SER A 364 -14.13 -18.26 -51.72
CA SER A 364 -13.11 -17.45 -52.37
C SER A 364 -13.65 -16.05 -52.70
N ALA A 365 -12.76 -15.07 -52.74
CA ALA A 365 -13.03 -13.72 -53.21
C ALA A 365 -13.28 -13.66 -54.73
N THR A 366 -12.77 -14.64 -55.48
CA THR A 366 -12.85 -14.70 -56.95
C THR A 366 -14.27 -15.04 -57.39
N GLU A 367 -14.83 -14.17 -58.24
CA GLU A 367 -16.17 -14.33 -58.78
C GLU A 367 -16.12 -15.05 -60.13
N SER A 368 -17.11 -15.92 -60.39
CA SER A 368 -17.24 -16.63 -61.67
C SER A 368 -18.32 -16.01 -62.56
N GLY A 369 -19.03 -14.99 -62.06
CA GLY A 369 -20.11 -14.29 -62.76
C GLY A 369 -20.87 -13.36 -61.82
N SER A 370 -21.95 -12.75 -62.32
CA SER A 370 -22.74 -11.77 -61.56
C SER A 370 -23.33 -12.36 -60.26
N SER A 371 -23.86 -13.59 -60.31
CA SER A 371 -24.49 -14.25 -59.16
C SER A 371 -23.66 -15.37 -58.51
N ARG A 372 -22.48 -15.70 -59.06
CA ARG A 372 -21.69 -16.88 -58.65
C ARG A 372 -20.25 -16.55 -58.27
N ALA A 373 -19.74 -17.25 -57.26
CA ALA A 373 -18.35 -17.16 -56.84
C ALA A 373 -17.76 -18.55 -56.60
N TRP A 374 -16.43 -18.64 -56.63
CA TRP A 374 -15.72 -19.87 -56.33
C TRP A 374 -15.76 -20.18 -54.83
N TYR A 375 -15.84 -21.46 -54.49
CA TYR A 375 -15.68 -21.95 -53.13
C TYR A 375 -14.89 -23.25 -53.13
N TYR A 376 -14.25 -23.52 -51.99
CA TYR A 376 -13.48 -24.73 -51.74
C TYR A 376 -14.26 -25.66 -50.82
N TYR A 377 -14.26 -26.94 -51.20
CA TYR A 377 -15.08 -28.00 -50.63
C TYR A 377 -14.19 -29.08 -50.05
N PHE A 378 -14.15 -29.16 -48.72
CA PHE A 378 -13.55 -30.26 -47.99
C PHE A 378 -14.56 -31.39 -47.91
N TYR A 379 -14.44 -32.35 -48.84
CA TYR A 379 -15.28 -33.54 -48.89
C TYR A 379 -14.66 -34.63 -48.03
N ARG A 380 -15.38 -35.16 -47.04
CA ARG A 380 -14.81 -36.17 -46.12
C ARG A 380 -14.88 -37.60 -46.63
N SER A 381 -15.86 -37.93 -47.45
CA SER A 381 -16.06 -39.31 -47.90
C SER A 381 -14.97 -39.77 -48.88
N GLY A 382 -14.82 -41.08 -49.06
CA GLY A 382 -13.94 -41.66 -50.08
C GLY A 382 -12.44 -41.43 -49.86
N GLY A 383 -11.99 -41.15 -48.63
CA GLY A 383 -10.57 -40.89 -48.31
C GLY A 383 -10.21 -39.40 -48.21
N GLY A 384 -11.14 -38.52 -48.58
CA GLY A 384 -11.07 -37.09 -48.33
C GLY A 384 -10.42 -36.29 -49.46
N GLU A 385 -11.10 -35.25 -49.94
CA GLU A 385 -10.65 -34.42 -51.06
C GLU A 385 -10.95 -32.93 -50.86
N LEU A 386 -10.02 -32.08 -51.28
CA LEU A 386 -10.22 -30.64 -51.40
C LEU A 386 -10.57 -30.27 -52.84
N ASN A 387 -11.88 -30.22 -53.08
CA ASN A 387 -12.47 -29.88 -54.37
C ASN A 387 -12.78 -28.38 -54.47
N ARG A 388 -13.09 -27.93 -55.68
CA ARG A 388 -13.43 -26.54 -55.97
C ARG A 388 -14.62 -26.48 -56.94
N TYR A 389 -15.60 -25.65 -56.62
CA TYR A 389 -16.79 -25.43 -57.45
C TYR A 389 -17.25 -23.98 -57.40
N VAL A 390 -18.29 -23.67 -58.17
CA VAL A 390 -18.99 -22.38 -58.13
C VAL A 390 -20.32 -22.51 -57.40
N SER A 391 -20.69 -21.51 -56.60
CA SER A 391 -21.97 -21.47 -55.91
C SER A 391 -22.61 -20.07 -56.01
N ASN A 392 -23.91 -20.00 -55.74
CA ASN A 392 -24.63 -18.74 -55.63
C ASN A 392 -24.06 -17.93 -54.44
N LYS A 393 -23.70 -16.66 -54.67
CA LYS A 393 -23.10 -15.77 -53.66
C LYS A 393 -23.96 -15.57 -52.41
N ALA A 394 -25.26 -15.85 -52.50
CA ALA A 394 -26.22 -15.75 -51.38
C ALA A 394 -26.24 -16.98 -50.46
N VAL A 395 -25.53 -18.07 -50.78
CA VAL A 395 -25.38 -19.23 -49.89
C VAL A 395 -24.44 -18.87 -48.73
N GLY A 396 -24.71 -19.39 -47.54
CA GLY A 396 -23.87 -19.20 -46.36
C GLY A 396 -22.77 -20.25 -46.28
N TYR A 397 -21.51 -19.85 -46.47
CA TYR A 397 -20.32 -20.69 -46.28
C TYR A 397 -19.35 -20.09 -45.26
N SER A 398 -18.46 -20.91 -44.72
CA SER A 398 -17.41 -20.45 -43.81
C SER A 398 -16.39 -19.58 -44.56
N CYS A 399 -15.58 -18.82 -43.82
CA CYS A 399 -14.45 -18.10 -44.40
C CYS A 399 -13.18 -18.21 -43.54
N ARG A 400 -12.05 -18.17 -44.22
CA ARG A 400 -10.69 -18.12 -43.69
C ARG A 400 -9.99 -16.96 -44.36
N CYS A 401 -9.63 -15.94 -43.61
CA CYS A 401 -9.06 -14.72 -44.17
C CYS A 401 -7.55 -14.85 -44.36
N VAL A 402 -7.00 -14.06 -45.27
CA VAL A 402 -5.56 -13.96 -45.52
C VAL A 402 -5.06 -12.53 -45.41
N GLN A 403 -3.79 -12.38 -45.05
CA GLN A 403 -3.06 -11.11 -45.04
C GLN A 403 -1.69 -11.30 -45.68
N GLY A 404 -1.28 -10.33 -46.52
CA GLY A 404 -0.01 -10.35 -47.24
C GLY A 404 -0.17 -10.42 -48.77
N ALA A 405 0.97 -10.50 -49.45
CA ALA A 405 1.06 -10.71 -50.89
C ALA A 405 1.56 -12.14 -51.17
N PRO A 406 1.06 -12.83 -52.21
CA PRO A 406 1.60 -14.12 -52.63
C PRO A 406 3.09 -13.99 -52.90
N SER A 407 3.89 -14.96 -52.45
CA SER A 407 5.29 -15.03 -52.84
C SER A 407 5.37 -15.31 -54.34
N ASN A 408 5.86 -14.35 -55.14
CA ASN A 408 6.29 -14.61 -56.51
C ASN A 408 7.47 -15.56 -56.43
N GLY A 409 7.23 -16.85 -56.62
CA GLY A 409 8.26 -17.88 -56.61
C GLY A 409 9.21 -17.70 -57.80
N THR A 410 10.36 -17.11 -57.52
CA THR A 410 11.62 -17.38 -58.20
C THR A 410 12.69 -17.41 -57.14
N ASP A 411 12.98 -18.60 -56.61
CA ASP A 411 14.25 -18.97 -56.00
C ASP A 411 14.58 -20.40 -56.43
#